data_AF-A0AA43IJJ3-F1
#
_entry.id   AF-A0AA43IJJ3-F1
#
_cell.length_a   1.000
_cell.length_b   1.000
_cell.length_c   1.000
_cell.angle_alpha   90.00
_cell.angle_beta   90.00
_cell.angle_gamma   90.00
#
_symmetry.space_group_name_H-M   'P 1'
#
loop_
_entity.id
_entity.type
_entity.pdbx_description
1 polymer ?
#
loop_
_entity_poly.entity_id
_entity_poly.type
_entity_poly.pdbx_seq_one_letter_code
_entity_poly.pdbx_strand_id
1 'polypeptide(L)'
;MRKEFFIIYTFVFGAMLLDLVACNKPAKNILPLTHSWEKAIPHQEIPAGLTSLSAKACGVCHQQHYNEWKLSTHAHAWTDLQFQAELKKESSPFMCINCHIPLQNQQPFIIEGLVDGDIYQPVKNSNPHFDKDLQQEGITCASCHVRNGSIIGPTGMTTGPHQSIKDTVFLSEQLCISCHNANAVITPTLACTFETGDEWKAGPYFGKKNCISCHMESVNREIVPGYGKRLSHLHFFAGSGIPKFDTVETKMLNGFAFYPSA
;
A
#
# COMPACT_ATOMS: atom_id res chain seq x y z
N MET A 1 18.90 52.69 40.35
CA MET A 1 18.92 51.62 41.37
C MET A 1 17.59 50.87 41.55
N ARG A 2 16.50 51.46 42.08
CA ARG A 2 15.27 50.67 42.40
C ARG A 2 14.49 50.14 41.18
N LYS A 3 14.52 50.84 40.03
CA LYS A 3 13.86 50.40 38.77
C LYS A 3 14.63 49.31 38.02
N GLU A 4 15.96 49.34 38.06
CA GLU A 4 16.81 48.35 37.38
C GLU A 4 16.71 46.97 38.04
N PHE A 5 16.66 46.93 39.37
CA PHE A 5 16.41 45.68 40.12
C PHE A 5 15.04 45.06 39.80
N PHE A 6 14.01 45.88 39.56
CA PHE A 6 12.67 45.39 39.22
C PHE A 6 12.63 44.75 37.83
N ILE A 7 13.33 45.35 36.86
CA ILE A 7 13.43 44.80 35.49
C ILE A 7 14.18 43.47 35.48
N ILE A 8 15.30 43.38 36.20
CA ILE A 8 16.09 42.14 36.31
C ILE A 8 15.26 41.04 36.99
N TYR A 9 14.56 41.36 38.08
CA TYR A 9 13.71 40.39 38.79
C TYR A 9 12.57 39.85 37.91
N THR A 10 11.94 40.72 37.13
CA THR A 10 10.84 40.34 36.22
C THR A 10 11.35 39.46 35.07
N PHE A 11 12.55 39.74 34.56
CA PHE A 11 13.17 38.96 33.49
C PHE A 11 13.61 37.57 33.97
N VAL A 12 14.23 37.48 35.17
CA VAL A 12 14.62 36.21 35.78
C VAL A 12 13.40 35.37 36.13
N PHE A 13 12.35 35.97 36.71
CA PHE A 13 11.12 35.25 37.04
C PHE A 13 10.36 34.79 35.78
N GLY A 14 10.35 35.60 34.72
CA GLY A 14 9.79 35.23 33.42
C GLY A 14 10.55 34.08 32.75
N ALA A 15 11.88 34.10 32.78
CA ALA A 15 12.72 33.02 32.26
C ALA A 15 12.53 31.72 33.06
N MET A 16 12.45 31.81 34.40
CA MET A 16 12.25 30.65 35.26
C MET A 16 10.86 30.03 35.09
N LEU A 17 9.81 30.84 34.87
CA LEU A 17 8.48 30.37 34.51
C LEU A 17 8.45 29.70 33.13
N LEU A 18 9.18 30.25 32.14
CA LEU A 18 9.33 29.65 30.82
C LEU A 18 10.05 28.28 30.89
N ASP A 19 11.11 28.17 31.69
CA ASP A 19 11.84 26.91 31.90
C ASP A 19 10.99 25.87 32.66
N LEU A 20 10.20 26.29 33.65
CA LEU A 20 9.26 25.41 34.36
C LEU A 20 8.15 24.90 33.45
N VAL A 21 7.62 25.74 32.55
CA VAL A 21 6.60 25.33 31.56
C VAL A 21 7.20 24.46 30.45
N ALA A 22 8.46 24.70 30.05
CA ALA A 22 9.17 23.87 29.09
C ALA A 22 9.52 22.48 29.65
N CYS A 23 9.87 22.37 30.93
CA CYS A 23 10.18 21.10 31.60
C CYS A 23 8.95 20.23 31.93
N ASN A 24 7.73 20.80 31.94
CA ASN A 24 6.51 20.09 32.33
C ASN A 24 5.68 19.55 31.17
N LYS A 25 6.22 19.49 29.94
CA LYS A 25 5.53 18.77 28.87
C LYS A 25 5.57 17.27 29.19
N PRO A 26 4.42 16.62 29.46
CA PRO A 26 4.40 15.18 29.68
C PRO A 26 4.99 14.49 28.45
N ALA A 27 5.84 13.49 28.68
CA ALA A 27 6.36 12.66 27.60
C ALA A 27 5.17 12.12 26.81
N LYS A 28 5.17 12.33 25.49
CA LYS A 28 4.11 11.80 24.63
C LYS A 28 4.10 10.28 24.76
N ASN A 29 2.95 9.71 25.12
CA ASN A 29 2.79 8.27 25.16
C ASN A 29 2.63 7.76 23.72
N ILE A 30 3.62 7.02 23.23
CA ILE A 30 3.61 6.49 21.87
C ILE A 30 3.17 5.03 21.93
N LEU A 31 1.98 4.75 21.40
CA LEU A 31 1.44 3.41 21.31
C LEU A 31 1.85 2.74 19.99
N PRO A 32 2.15 1.43 19.99
CA PRO A 32 2.56 0.72 18.79
C PRO A 32 1.37 0.51 17.83
N LEU A 33 1.69 0.35 16.56
CA LEU A 33 0.72 -0.08 15.55
C LEU A 33 0.34 -1.55 15.79
N THR A 34 -0.96 -1.82 15.92
CA THR A 34 -1.47 -3.15 16.28
C THR A 34 -2.22 -3.82 15.12
N HIS A 35 -2.87 -3.03 14.27
CA HIS A 35 -3.65 -3.56 13.16
C HIS A 35 -2.79 -3.75 11.89
N SER A 36 -3.20 -4.65 11.00
CA SER A 36 -2.47 -4.91 9.75
C SER A 36 -2.53 -3.71 8.81
N TRP A 37 -3.69 -3.06 8.70
CA TRP A 37 -3.90 -1.89 7.83
C TRP A 37 -3.18 -0.62 8.33
N GLU A 38 -2.70 -0.61 9.58
CA GLU A 38 -1.83 0.44 10.10
C GLU A 38 -0.40 0.33 9.58
N LYS A 39 0.01 -0.82 9.05
CA LYS A 39 1.40 -1.12 8.74
C LYS A 39 1.61 -1.17 7.23
N ALA A 40 2.59 -0.41 6.75
CA ALA A 40 3.15 -0.63 5.43
C ALA A 40 3.90 -1.97 5.38
N ILE A 41 4.02 -2.54 4.18
CA ILE A 41 5.01 -3.58 3.92
C ILE A 41 6.39 -2.96 4.19
N PRO A 42 7.21 -3.55 5.08
CA PRO A 42 8.53 -3.01 5.41
C PRO A 42 9.40 -2.85 4.16
N HIS A 43 10.43 -2.00 4.28
CA HIS A 43 11.38 -1.76 3.21
C HIS A 43 11.80 -3.06 2.51
N GLN A 44 11.68 -3.06 1.18
CA GLN A 44 12.16 -4.15 0.35
C GLN A 44 13.45 -3.73 -0.35
N GLU A 45 14.44 -4.60 -0.26
CA GLU A 45 15.65 -4.52 -1.09
C GLU A 45 15.33 -4.96 -2.52
N ILE A 46 16.08 -4.42 -3.48
CA ILE A 46 15.99 -4.86 -4.88
C ILE A 46 16.56 -6.29 -4.96
N PRO A 47 15.77 -7.29 -5.39
CA PRO A 47 16.27 -8.65 -5.54
C PRO A 47 17.45 -8.74 -6.50
N ALA A 48 18.39 -9.64 -6.21
CA ALA A 48 19.54 -9.87 -7.08
C ALA A 48 19.09 -10.20 -8.51
N GLY A 49 19.73 -9.57 -9.49
CA GLY A 49 19.39 -9.70 -10.91
C GLY A 49 18.29 -8.78 -11.42
N LEU A 50 17.71 -7.94 -10.55
CA LEU A 50 16.86 -6.82 -10.93
C LEU A 50 17.58 -5.50 -10.73
N THR A 51 17.13 -4.48 -11.47
CA THR A 51 17.68 -3.12 -11.39
C THR A 51 16.83 -2.18 -10.54
N SER A 52 15.57 -2.55 -10.28
CA SER A 52 14.58 -1.73 -9.59
C SER A 52 13.40 -2.59 -9.14
N LEU A 53 12.64 -2.10 -8.16
CA LEU A 53 11.33 -2.65 -7.75
C LEU A 53 10.17 -2.23 -8.67
N SER A 54 10.42 -1.32 -9.62
CA SER A 54 9.38 -0.83 -10.53
C SER A 54 8.77 -1.96 -11.37
N ALA A 55 7.47 -1.91 -11.56
CA ALA A 55 6.74 -2.78 -12.47
C ALA A 55 7.29 -2.65 -13.90
N LYS A 56 7.76 -1.46 -14.29
CA LYS A 56 8.44 -1.25 -15.58
C LYS A 56 9.68 -2.14 -15.73
N ALA A 57 10.48 -2.31 -14.68
CA ALA A 57 11.64 -3.22 -14.72
C ALA A 57 11.20 -4.69 -14.86
N CYS A 58 10.16 -5.11 -14.14
CA CYS A 58 9.57 -6.44 -14.31
C CYS A 58 9.04 -6.67 -15.73
N GLY A 59 8.41 -5.64 -16.31
CA GLY A 59 7.78 -5.65 -17.64
C GLY A 59 8.74 -5.81 -18.81
N VAL A 60 10.07 -5.69 -18.60
CA VAL A 60 11.07 -6.02 -19.63
C VAL A 60 10.97 -7.50 -20.01
N CYS A 61 10.82 -8.39 -19.03
CA CYS A 61 10.70 -9.83 -19.24
C CYS A 61 9.24 -10.33 -19.13
N HIS A 62 8.46 -9.75 -18.22
CA HIS A 62 7.07 -10.13 -17.92
C HIS A 62 6.06 -9.24 -18.63
N GLN A 63 6.22 -9.08 -19.95
CA GLN A 63 5.51 -8.08 -20.75
C GLN A 63 3.98 -8.21 -20.67
N GLN A 64 3.46 -9.43 -20.73
CA GLN A 64 2.02 -9.66 -20.68
C GLN A 64 1.43 -9.31 -19.30
N HIS A 65 2.08 -9.72 -18.20
CA HIS A 65 1.65 -9.36 -16.84
C HIS A 65 1.73 -7.86 -16.61
N TYR A 66 2.79 -7.20 -17.10
CA TYR A 66 2.94 -5.75 -16.99
C TYR A 66 1.84 -5.00 -17.76
N ASN A 67 1.53 -5.42 -18.99
CA ASN A 67 0.47 -4.81 -19.79
C ASN A 67 -0.92 -4.99 -19.16
N GLU A 68 -1.15 -6.11 -18.48
CA GLU A 68 -2.38 -6.35 -17.73
C GLU A 68 -2.48 -5.47 -16.48
N TRP A 69 -1.43 -5.52 -15.65
CA TRP A 69 -1.35 -4.76 -14.42
C TRP A 69 -1.45 -3.26 -14.66
N LYS A 70 -0.74 -2.73 -15.67
CA LYS A 70 -0.66 -1.30 -15.97
C LYS A 70 -2.04 -0.67 -16.16
N LEU A 71 -3.00 -1.45 -16.63
CA LEU A 71 -4.33 -0.95 -16.89
C LEU A 71 -5.28 -1.14 -15.67
N SER A 72 -4.89 -1.95 -14.69
CA SER A 72 -5.70 -2.27 -13.50
C SER A 72 -5.85 -1.11 -12.52
N THR A 73 -6.90 -1.15 -11.69
CA THR A 73 -7.07 -0.20 -10.58
C THR A 73 -5.90 -0.28 -9.58
N HIS A 74 -5.22 -1.42 -9.46
CA HIS A 74 -4.03 -1.55 -8.61
C HIS A 74 -2.88 -0.65 -9.07
N ALA A 75 -2.59 -0.59 -10.38
CA ALA A 75 -1.57 0.32 -10.92
C ALA A 75 -1.94 1.80 -10.74
N HIS A 76 -3.23 2.09 -10.65
CA HIS A 76 -3.77 3.44 -10.48
C HIS A 76 -4.17 3.76 -9.04
N ALA A 77 -3.90 2.88 -8.07
CA ALA A 77 -4.40 3.04 -6.70
C ALA A 77 -3.93 4.36 -6.06
N TRP A 78 -2.70 4.79 -6.36
CA TRP A 78 -2.19 6.10 -5.93
C TRP A 78 -2.76 7.25 -6.77
N THR A 79 -2.80 7.10 -8.08
CA THR A 79 -3.06 8.21 -9.02
C THR A 79 -4.55 8.47 -9.29
N ASP A 80 -5.43 7.62 -8.77
CA ASP A 80 -6.88 7.77 -8.89
C ASP A 80 -7.36 9.11 -8.33
N LEU A 81 -8.17 9.83 -9.12
CA LEU A 81 -8.62 11.19 -8.80
C LEU A 81 -9.52 11.25 -7.57
N GLN A 82 -10.36 10.23 -7.37
CA GLN A 82 -11.23 10.15 -6.20
C GLN A 82 -10.38 9.91 -4.95
N PHE A 83 -9.44 8.97 -5.01
CA PHE A 83 -8.50 8.73 -3.91
C PHE A 83 -7.68 9.98 -3.58
N GLN A 84 -7.13 10.67 -4.58
CA GLN A 84 -6.37 11.90 -4.38
C GLN A 84 -7.23 13.03 -3.80
N ALA A 85 -8.53 13.08 -4.09
CA ALA A 85 -9.45 14.02 -3.46
C ALA A 85 -9.70 13.69 -1.99
N GLU A 86 -9.88 12.42 -1.65
CA GLU A 86 -10.03 11.96 -0.26
C GLU A 86 -8.75 12.23 0.56
N LEU A 87 -7.57 11.96 0.00
CA LEU A 87 -6.29 12.15 0.66
C LEU A 87 -5.99 13.62 1.01
N LYS A 88 -6.56 14.58 0.27
CA LYS A 88 -6.41 16.02 0.51
C LYS A 88 -7.28 16.55 1.65
N LYS A 89 -8.24 15.77 2.14
CA LYS A 89 -9.08 16.19 3.27
C LYS A 89 -8.24 16.22 4.54
N GLU A 90 -8.48 17.19 5.41
CA GLU A 90 -7.81 17.29 6.72
C GLU A 90 -8.08 16.05 7.59
N SER A 91 -9.23 15.39 7.37
CA SER A 91 -9.61 14.15 8.03
C SER A 91 -8.97 12.89 7.43
N SER A 92 -8.03 13.01 6.48
CA SER A 92 -7.39 11.83 5.89
C SER A 92 -6.34 11.25 6.85
N PRO A 93 -6.52 10.02 7.36
CA PRO A 93 -5.55 9.39 8.23
C PRO A 93 -4.34 8.89 7.43
N PHE A 94 -3.23 8.63 8.12
CA PHE A 94 -2.00 8.14 7.48
C PHE A 94 -2.17 6.75 6.85
N MET A 95 -3.08 5.92 7.38
CA MET A 95 -3.17 4.51 6.99
C MET A 95 -3.76 4.26 5.60
N CYS A 96 -4.45 5.24 5.00
CA CYS A 96 -5.01 5.12 3.64
C CYS A 96 -3.96 4.64 2.64
N ILE A 97 -2.73 5.15 2.77
CA ILE A 97 -1.65 4.86 1.83
C ILE A 97 -1.05 3.45 2.03
N ASN A 98 -1.31 2.77 3.15
CA ASN A 98 -0.84 1.41 3.38
C ASN A 98 -1.52 0.37 2.49
N CYS A 99 -2.68 0.69 1.90
CA CYS A 99 -3.33 -0.14 0.89
C CYS A 99 -3.06 0.36 -0.54
N HIS A 100 -2.92 1.68 -0.72
CA HIS A 100 -2.81 2.30 -2.04
C HIS A 100 -1.37 2.39 -2.58
N ILE A 101 -0.38 2.45 -1.68
CA ILE A 101 1.07 2.39 -1.94
C ILE A 101 1.73 1.58 -0.80
N PRO A 102 1.47 0.27 -0.75
CA PRO A 102 1.70 -0.54 0.43
C PRO A 102 3.18 -0.71 0.79
N LEU A 103 4.12 -0.48 -0.14
CA LEU A 103 5.55 -0.59 0.17
C LEU A 103 6.04 0.63 0.91
N GLN A 104 6.80 0.45 1.99
CA GLN A 104 7.49 1.56 2.65
C GLN A 104 8.37 2.34 1.66
N ASN A 105 8.97 1.69 0.67
CA ASN A 105 9.73 2.33 -0.42
C ASN A 105 8.94 3.44 -1.16
N GLN A 106 7.61 3.38 -1.15
CA GLN A 106 6.71 4.34 -1.82
C GLN A 106 6.26 5.48 -0.90
N GLN A 107 6.58 5.43 0.39
CA GLN A 107 6.05 6.37 1.38
C GLN A 107 7.14 7.34 1.86
N PRO A 108 6.87 8.66 1.91
CA PRO A 108 7.85 9.67 2.31
C PRO A 108 8.18 9.62 3.81
N PHE A 109 7.33 8.97 4.61
CA PHE A 109 7.51 8.85 6.06
C PHE A 109 7.34 7.40 6.51
N ILE A 110 8.09 7.03 7.54
CA ILE A 110 7.92 5.81 8.31
C ILE A 110 7.08 6.18 9.55
N ILE A 111 6.06 5.37 9.83
CA ILE A 111 5.18 5.56 10.99
C ILE A 111 5.61 4.60 12.09
N GLU A 112 6.07 5.13 13.22
CA GLU A 112 6.60 4.32 14.32
C GLU A 112 5.57 4.00 15.41
N GLY A 113 4.49 4.76 15.45
CA GLY A 113 3.42 4.61 16.42
C GLY A 113 2.45 5.80 16.39
N LEU A 114 1.54 5.81 17.35
CA LEU A 114 0.49 6.82 17.48
C LEU A 114 0.61 7.50 18.84
N VAL A 115 0.51 8.83 18.86
CA VAL A 115 0.42 9.57 20.13
C VAL A 115 -0.93 9.26 20.77
N ASP A 116 -0.90 8.69 21.97
CA ASP A 116 -2.10 8.28 22.72
C ASP A 116 -3.05 7.34 21.94
N GLY A 117 -2.55 6.65 20.91
CA GLY A 117 -3.37 5.78 20.05
C GLY A 117 -4.19 6.51 18.98
N ASP A 118 -4.02 7.82 18.83
CA ASP A 118 -4.77 8.61 17.86
C ASP A 118 -4.21 8.44 16.43
N ILE A 119 -5.04 7.88 15.54
CA ILE A 119 -4.74 7.66 14.12
C ILE A 119 -4.49 8.96 13.34
N TYR A 120 -4.87 10.12 13.89
CA TYR A 120 -4.59 11.45 13.33
C TYR A 120 -3.30 12.06 13.85
N GLN A 121 -2.67 11.45 14.85
CA GLN A 121 -1.39 11.90 15.44
C GLN A 121 -0.31 10.82 15.30
N PRO A 122 0.03 10.38 14.08
CA PRO A 122 1.10 9.42 13.88
C PRO A 122 2.47 10.06 14.15
N VAL A 123 3.37 9.29 14.75
CA VAL A 123 4.78 9.64 14.88
C VAL A 123 5.48 9.33 13.56
N LYS A 124 5.86 10.38 12.84
CA LYS A 124 6.44 10.31 11.49
C LYS A 124 7.94 10.56 11.51
N ASN A 125 8.71 9.66 10.90
CA ASN A 125 10.11 9.86 10.58
C ASN A 125 10.32 9.91 9.08
N SER A 126 11.24 10.76 8.60
CA SER A 126 11.55 10.86 7.17
C SER A 126 12.08 9.52 6.65
N ASN A 127 11.58 9.06 5.50
CA ASN A 127 12.05 7.83 4.88
C ASN A 127 13.20 8.12 3.90
N PRO A 128 14.45 7.71 4.19
CA PRO A 128 15.57 7.93 3.29
C PRO A 128 15.51 7.08 2.01
N HIS A 129 14.69 6.03 1.99
CA HIS A 129 14.51 5.12 0.86
C HIS A 129 13.23 5.42 0.06
N PHE A 130 12.66 6.62 0.22
CA PHE A 130 11.48 7.03 -0.53
C PHE A 130 11.80 7.19 -2.02
N ASP A 131 11.11 6.41 -2.84
CA ASP A 131 11.13 6.48 -4.29
C ASP A 131 9.80 7.05 -4.79
N LYS A 132 9.86 8.30 -5.29
CA LYS A 132 8.70 9.01 -5.80
C LYS A 132 8.14 8.40 -7.08
N ASP A 133 8.99 7.80 -7.92
CA ASP A 133 8.55 7.18 -9.16
C ASP A 133 7.84 5.85 -8.86
N LEU A 134 8.38 5.06 -7.92
CA LEU A 134 7.72 3.85 -7.45
C LEU A 134 6.36 4.14 -6.82
N GLN A 135 6.20 5.28 -6.12
CA GLN A 135 4.91 5.71 -5.59
C GLN A 135 3.84 5.87 -6.68
N GLN A 136 4.22 6.34 -7.88
CA GLN A 136 3.26 6.54 -8.97
C GLN A 136 2.70 5.24 -9.54
N GLU A 137 3.33 4.10 -9.23
CA GLU A 137 2.86 2.77 -9.65
C GLU A 137 1.79 2.19 -8.72
N GLY A 138 1.39 2.87 -7.64
CA GLY A 138 0.35 2.37 -6.74
C GLY A 138 0.70 0.98 -6.17
N ILE A 139 -0.19 0.00 -6.31
CA ILE A 139 0.09 -1.38 -5.92
C ILE A 139 0.89 -2.06 -7.05
N THR A 140 2.21 -1.88 -7.03
CA THR A 140 3.16 -2.43 -8.02
C THR A 140 3.42 -3.93 -7.87
N CYS A 141 4.14 -4.55 -8.82
CA CYS A 141 4.53 -5.97 -8.78
C CYS A 141 5.23 -6.34 -7.46
N ALA A 142 6.13 -5.47 -6.99
CA ALA A 142 6.89 -5.66 -5.76
C ALA A 142 6.00 -5.70 -4.50
N SER A 143 4.86 -5.01 -4.52
CA SER A 143 3.88 -5.02 -3.42
C SER A 143 3.40 -6.44 -3.13
N CYS A 144 3.18 -7.25 -4.17
CA CYS A 144 2.66 -8.61 -4.05
C CYS A 144 3.78 -9.66 -4.00
N HIS A 145 4.80 -9.51 -4.85
CA HIS A 145 5.73 -10.58 -5.17
C HIS A 145 7.12 -10.44 -4.56
N VAL A 146 7.53 -9.27 -4.07
CA VAL A 146 8.89 -9.12 -3.50
C VAL A 146 8.84 -9.30 -2.00
N ARG A 147 9.56 -10.30 -1.49
CA ARG A 147 9.72 -10.53 -0.04
C ARG A 147 11.17 -10.87 0.25
N ASN A 148 11.78 -10.18 1.21
CA ASN A 148 13.11 -10.48 1.74
C ASN A 148 14.19 -10.65 0.64
N GLY A 149 14.20 -9.74 -0.35
CA GLY A 149 15.16 -9.76 -1.45
C GLY A 149 14.95 -10.87 -2.48
N SER A 150 13.80 -11.57 -2.46
CA SER A 150 13.43 -12.63 -3.40
C SER A 150 12.06 -12.37 -4.04
N ILE A 151 11.80 -13.03 -5.18
CA ILE A 151 10.49 -13.00 -5.84
C ILE A 151 9.68 -14.25 -5.46
N ILE A 152 8.58 -14.09 -4.73
CA ILE A 152 7.66 -15.19 -4.45
C ILE A 152 6.68 -15.39 -5.61
N GLY A 153 6.38 -16.65 -5.92
CA GLY A 153 5.46 -17.05 -6.98
C GLY A 153 4.81 -18.41 -6.71
N PRO A 154 3.89 -18.87 -7.57
CA PRO A 154 3.20 -20.15 -7.37
C PRO A 154 4.06 -21.38 -7.70
N THR A 155 5.15 -21.22 -8.45
CA THR A 155 6.00 -22.34 -8.89
C THR A 155 7.39 -22.32 -8.27
N GLY A 156 7.98 -21.14 -8.06
CA GLY A 156 9.42 -20.99 -7.82
C GLY A 156 10.26 -21.32 -9.06
N MET A 157 11.47 -20.76 -9.15
CA MET A 157 12.45 -21.06 -10.21
C MET A 157 13.83 -20.51 -9.85
N THR A 158 14.90 -21.24 -10.18
CA THR A 158 16.30 -20.83 -9.95
C THR A 158 17.07 -20.52 -11.24
N THR A 159 16.50 -20.77 -12.41
CA THR A 159 17.15 -20.59 -13.71
C THR A 159 16.94 -19.20 -14.32
N GLY A 160 16.13 -18.35 -13.70
CA GLY A 160 15.89 -16.98 -14.14
C GLY A 160 16.97 -16.01 -13.65
N PRO A 161 16.96 -14.75 -14.13
CA PRO A 161 17.93 -13.73 -13.72
C PRO A 161 17.82 -13.36 -12.24
N HIS A 162 16.67 -13.59 -11.61
CA HIS A 162 16.44 -13.39 -10.19
C HIS A 162 15.88 -14.66 -9.55
N GLN A 163 16.17 -14.84 -8.25
CA GLN A 163 15.64 -15.97 -7.49
C GLN A 163 14.12 -15.90 -7.40
N SER A 164 13.45 -17.02 -7.70
CA SER A 164 12.02 -17.18 -7.45
C SER A 164 11.74 -18.30 -6.46
N ILE A 165 11.00 -17.97 -5.39
CA ILE A 165 10.63 -18.89 -4.32
C ILE A 165 9.15 -19.25 -4.46
N LYS A 166 8.81 -20.52 -4.27
CA LYS A 166 7.41 -20.95 -4.24
C LYS A 166 6.79 -20.57 -2.90
N ASP A 167 5.73 -19.76 -2.93
CA ASP A 167 4.93 -19.45 -1.75
C ASP A 167 3.45 -19.28 -2.11
N THR A 168 2.74 -20.41 -2.16
CA THR A 168 1.31 -20.43 -2.47
C THR A 168 0.42 -20.11 -1.27
N VAL A 169 0.97 -20.13 -0.06
CA VAL A 169 0.21 -19.81 1.17
C VAL A 169 0.10 -18.29 1.29
N PHE A 170 1.23 -17.58 1.14
CA PHE A 170 1.21 -16.13 1.14
C PHE A 170 0.43 -15.58 -0.07
N LEU A 171 0.68 -16.13 -1.27
CA LEU A 171 -0.04 -15.78 -2.50
C LEU A 171 -1.42 -16.44 -2.61
N SER A 172 -2.16 -16.48 -1.50
CA SER A 172 -3.56 -16.91 -1.42
C SER A 172 -4.46 -15.70 -1.16
N GLU A 173 -5.70 -15.93 -0.71
CA GLU A 173 -6.54 -14.92 -0.11
C GLU A 173 -5.84 -14.12 1.00
N GLN A 174 -4.82 -14.68 1.66
CA GLN A 174 -4.06 -14.01 2.71
C GLN A 174 -3.46 -12.68 2.22
N LEU A 175 -2.89 -12.65 1.01
CA LEU A 175 -2.37 -11.42 0.41
C LEU A 175 -3.50 -10.43 0.12
N CYS A 176 -4.62 -10.89 -0.42
CA CYS A 176 -5.73 -10.01 -0.79
C CYS A 176 -6.33 -9.34 0.45
N ILE A 177 -6.56 -10.13 1.50
CA ILE A 177 -7.18 -9.71 2.76
C ILE A 177 -6.33 -8.69 3.52
N SER A 178 -5.01 -8.60 3.29
CA SER A 178 -4.19 -7.57 3.93
C SER A 178 -4.63 -6.15 3.58
N CYS A 179 -5.20 -5.96 2.38
CA CYS A 179 -5.74 -4.69 1.92
C CYS A 179 -7.26 -4.70 1.73
N HIS A 180 -7.91 -5.87 1.62
CA HIS A 180 -9.36 -6.03 1.41
C HIS A 180 -10.13 -6.47 2.66
N ASN A 181 -9.55 -6.32 3.85
CA ASN A 181 -10.26 -6.51 5.11
C ASN A 181 -9.73 -5.56 6.20
N ALA A 182 -10.10 -4.29 6.09
CA ALA A 182 -9.72 -3.24 7.03
C ALA A 182 -10.98 -2.63 7.62
N ASN A 183 -11.08 -2.61 8.95
CA ASN A 183 -12.20 -2.01 9.66
C ASN A 183 -11.69 -0.86 10.53
N ALA A 184 -11.28 0.22 9.86
CA ALA A 184 -10.89 1.45 10.53
C ALA A 184 -12.07 2.43 10.51
N VAL A 185 -12.65 2.68 11.69
CA VAL A 185 -13.61 3.77 11.87
C VAL A 185 -12.81 5.06 11.97
N ILE A 186 -12.77 5.81 10.86
CA ILE A 186 -11.97 7.03 10.73
C ILE A 186 -12.77 8.23 11.28
N THR A 187 -13.94 8.52 10.69
CA THR A 187 -14.95 9.45 11.24
C THR A 187 -16.36 8.91 11.00
N PRO A 188 -17.43 9.56 11.52
CA PRO A 188 -18.80 9.23 11.12
C PRO A 188 -19.11 9.40 9.61
N THR A 189 -18.27 10.12 8.86
CA THR A 189 -18.48 10.48 7.45
C THR A 189 -17.44 9.91 6.48
N LEU A 190 -16.32 9.43 7.00
CA LEU A 190 -15.25 8.79 6.25
C LEU A 190 -14.96 7.44 6.88
N ALA A 191 -15.09 6.37 6.10
CA ALA A 191 -14.83 5.02 6.58
C ALA A 191 -13.84 4.34 5.64
N CYS A 192 -12.71 3.89 6.19
CA CYS A 192 -11.91 2.82 5.58
C CYS A 192 -12.37 1.51 6.23
N THR A 193 -13.64 1.19 5.99
CA THR A 193 -14.30 0.00 6.53
C THR A 193 -14.80 -0.86 5.39
N PHE A 194 -14.20 -2.04 5.27
CA PHE A 194 -14.64 -3.09 4.37
C PHE A 194 -14.23 -4.42 4.99
N GLU A 195 -15.19 -5.34 5.03
CA GLU A 195 -15.06 -6.65 5.67
C GLU A 195 -15.11 -7.77 4.62
N THR A 196 -14.67 -7.49 3.39
CA THR A 196 -14.79 -8.42 2.25
C THR A 196 -14.13 -9.77 2.52
N GLY A 197 -13.02 -9.78 3.26
CA GLY A 197 -12.38 -11.02 3.69
C GLY A 197 -13.26 -11.84 4.65
N ASP A 198 -13.90 -11.18 5.60
CA ASP A 198 -14.77 -11.84 6.58
C ASP A 198 -16.12 -12.23 5.98
N GLU A 199 -16.68 -11.41 5.09
CA GLU A 199 -17.84 -11.74 4.25
C GLU A 199 -17.58 -12.98 3.38
N TRP A 200 -16.41 -13.07 2.74
CA TRP A 200 -16.02 -14.25 1.97
C TRP A 200 -15.92 -15.50 2.84
N LYS A 201 -15.30 -15.39 4.03
CA LYS A 201 -15.19 -16.50 5.00
C LYS A 201 -16.55 -16.99 5.47
N ALA A 202 -17.49 -16.08 5.72
CA ALA A 202 -18.85 -16.41 6.12
C ALA A 202 -19.71 -16.92 4.94
N GLY A 203 -19.29 -16.63 3.72
CA GLY A 203 -20.02 -16.93 2.49
C GLY A 203 -19.87 -18.37 1.97
N PRO A 204 -20.64 -18.73 0.93
CA PRO A 204 -20.73 -20.10 0.40
C PRO A 204 -19.48 -20.58 -0.35
N TYR A 205 -18.55 -19.67 -0.65
CA TYR A 205 -17.32 -19.94 -1.41
C TYR A 205 -16.11 -20.24 -0.53
N PHE A 206 -16.18 -19.99 0.79
CA PHE A 206 -15.11 -20.34 1.71
C PHE A 206 -14.77 -21.84 1.60
N GLY A 207 -13.47 -22.14 1.49
CA GLY A 207 -12.97 -23.51 1.27
C GLY A 207 -13.23 -24.12 -0.11
N LYS A 208 -13.89 -23.40 -1.03
CA LYS A 208 -14.18 -23.87 -2.41
C LYS A 208 -13.51 -23.02 -3.48
N LYS A 209 -13.54 -21.70 -3.32
CA LYS A 209 -12.97 -20.70 -4.22
C LYS A 209 -12.37 -19.58 -3.39
N ASN A 210 -11.26 -19.02 -3.84
CA ASN A 210 -10.64 -17.85 -3.22
C ASN A 210 -10.61 -16.67 -4.20
N CYS A 211 -10.08 -15.54 -3.72
CA CYS A 211 -9.99 -14.29 -4.48
C CYS A 211 -9.40 -14.50 -5.88
N ILE A 212 -8.30 -15.25 -5.94
CA ILE A 212 -7.53 -15.51 -7.17
C ILE A 212 -8.36 -16.29 -8.19
N SER A 213 -9.14 -17.28 -7.74
CA SER A 213 -9.94 -18.12 -8.64
C SER A 213 -11.00 -17.37 -9.46
N CYS A 214 -11.41 -16.17 -9.02
CA CYS A 214 -12.35 -15.31 -9.72
C CYS A 214 -11.70 -14.04 -10.29
N HIS A 215 -10.81 -13.38 -9.54
CA HIS A 215 -10.23 -12.08 -9.91
C HIS A 215 -8.92 -12.18 -10.71
N MET A 216 -8.33 -13.36 -10.79
CA MET A 216 -7.11 -13.66 -11.54
C MET A 216 -7.35 -14.89 -12.40
N GLU A 217 -8.10 -14.74 -13.51
CA GLU A 217 -8.48 -15.86 -14.38
C GLU A 217 -7.26 -16.66 -14.83
N SER A 218 -7.40 -17.99 -14.84
CA SER A 218 -6.35 -18.91 -15.23
C SER A 218 -6.13 -18.90 -16.75
N VAL A 219 -4.87 -18.88 -17.17
CA VAL A 219 -4.49 -18.91 -18.58
C VAL A 219 -3.22 -19.75 -18.75
N ASN A 220 -3.15 -20.55 -19.81
CA ASN A 220 -1.95 -21.31 -20.14
C ASN A 220 -1.11 -20.56 -21.18
N ARG A 221 0.05 -20.03 -20.76
CA ARG A 221 0.88 -19.16 -21.60
C ARG A 221 2.34 -19.18 -21.18
N GLU A 222 3.21 -18.62 -22.02
CA GLU A 222 4.57 -18.29 -21.61
C GLU A 222 4.53 -17.04 -20.73
N ILE A 223 5.09 -17.11 -19.52
CA ILE A 223 5.19 -15.97 -18.61
C ILE A 223 6.36 -15.05 -19.01
N VAL A 224 7.43 -15.66 -19.53
CA VAL A 224 8.60 -14.99 -20.12
C VAL A 224 8.87 -15.72 -21.44
N PRO A 225 9.08 -15.01 -22.56
CA PRO A 225 9.40 -15.64 -23.84
C PRO A 225 10.58 -16.61 -23.72
N GLY A 226 10.41 -17.83 -24.23
CA GLY A 226 11.47 -18.85 -24.23
C GLY A 226 11.59 -19.69 -22.95
N TYR A 227 10.73 -19.47 -21.95
CA TYR A 227 10.68 -20.26 -20.71
C TYR A 227 9.54 -21.30 -20.68
N GLY A 228 8.88 -21.51 -21.83
CA GLY A 228 7.84 -22.51 -21.99
C GLY A 228 6.48 -22.08 -21.43
N LYS A 229 5.42 -22.69 -21.97
CA LYS A 229 4.04 -22.46 -21.52
C LYS A 229 3.78 -23.16 -20.20
N ARG A 230 3.10 -22.48 -19.31
CA ARG A 230 2.63 -23.03 -18.02
C ARG A 230 1.35 -22.33 -17.59
N LEU A 231 0.69 -22.93 -16.60
CA LEU A 231 -0.43 -22.29 -15.92
C LEU A 231 0.05 -20.94 -15.33
N SER A 232 -0.70 -19.91 -15.66
CA SER A 232 -0.51 -18.53 -15.24
C SER A 232 -1.88 -17.92 -14.94
N HIS A 233 -1.88 -16.66 -14.53
CA HIS A 233 -3.10 -15.91 -14.26
C HIS A 233 -3.03 -14.52 -14.91
N LEU A 234 -4.20 -13.95 -15.18
CA LEU A 234 -4.34 -12.57 -15.63
C LEU A 234 -4.17 -11.59 -14.45
N HIS A 235 -3.44 -10.50 -14.67
CA HIS A 235 -3.14 -9.45 -13.66
C HIS A 235 -4.01 -8.20 -13.86
N PHE A 236 -5.24 -8.43 -14.30
CA PHE A 236 -6.22 -7.39 -14.56
C PHE A 236 -6.99 -6.96 -13.30
N PHE A 237 -7.12 -7.87 -12.32
CA PHE A 237 -7.79 -7.66 -11.03
C PHE A 237 -9.20 -7.05 -11.18
N ALA A 238 -10.01 -7.68 -12.01
CA ALA A 238 -11.33 -7.21 -12.39
C ALA A 238 -12.20 -6.85 -11.17
N GLY A 239 -12.78 -5.65 -11.18
CA GLY A 239 -13.49 -5.02 -10.06
C GLY A 239 -14.89 -4.55 -10.44
N SER A 240 -15.28 -3.33 -10.09
CA SER A 240 -16.71 -2.94 -10.02
C SER A 240 -17.45 -2.76 -11.34
N GLY A 241 -16.80 -2.49 -12.47
CA GLY A 241 -17.60 -2.21 -13.66
C GLY A 241 -17.57 -0.78 -14.20
N ILE A 242 -16.96 0.18 -13.50
CA ILE A 242 -17.40 1.57 -13.63
C ILE A 242 -16.28 2.46 -14.18
N PRO A 243 -16.41 2.98 -15.42
CA PRO A 243 -15.44 3.94 -15.95
C PRO A 243 -15.46 5.23 -15.13
N LYS A 244 -14.28 5.81 -14.90
CA LYS A 244 -14.11 7.08 -14.16
C LYS A 244 -14.37 8.33 -15.03
N PHE A 245 -14.40 8.17 -16.35
CA PHE A 245 -14.63 9.24 -17.31
C PHE A 245 -15.79 8.86 -18.22
N ASP A 246 -16.70 9.79 -18.42
CA ASP A 246 -17.87 9.68 -19.31
C ASP A 246 -17.49 9.62 -20.81
N THR A 247 -16.25 10.00 -21.13
CA THR A 247 -15.67 9.94 -22.48
C THR A 247 -15.13 8.57 -22.87
N VAL A 248 -15.13 7.58 -21.96
CA VAL A 248 -14.59 6.23 -22.22
C VAL A 248 -15.74 5.25 -22.47
N GLU A 249 -15.76 4.66 -23.67
CA GLU A 249 -16.72 3.62 -24.01
C GLU A 249 -16.36 2.29 -23.31
N THR A 250 -17.31 1.73 -22.55
CA THR A 250 -17.14 0.43 -21.88
C THR A 250 -17.24 -0.69 -22.91
N LYS A 251 -16.13 -1.38 -23.20
CA LYS A 251 -16.09 -2.30 -24.35
C LYS A 251 -16.65 -3.70 -24.14
N MET A 252 -17.03 -4.16 -22.94
CA MET A 252 -17.77 -5.45 -22.78
C MET A 252 -18.59 -5.55 -21.47
N LEU A 253 -19.80 -6.12 -21.58
CA LEU A 253 -20.76 -6.40 -20.48
C LEU A 253 -20.55 -7.78 -19.80
N ASN A 254 -19.51 -8.55 -20.16
CA ASN A 254 -19.28 -9.93 -19.67
C ASN A 254 -17.95 -10.10 -18.94
N GLY A 255 -17.62 -9.19 -18.02
CA GLY A 255 -16.53 -9.40 -17.06
C GLY A 255 -15.71 -8.15 -16.75
N PHE A 256 -16.20 -7.36 -15.79
CA PHE A 256 -15.49 -6.63 -14.72
C PHE A 256 -14.10 -5.96 -14.93
N ALA A 257 -13.54 -5.83 -16.13
CA ALA A 257 -12.27 -5.15 -16.40
C ALA A 257 -12.46 -3.84 -17.21
N PHE A 258 -12.00 -2.71 -16.66
CA PHE A 258 -12.10 -1.36 -17.27
C PHE A 258 -10.74 -0.92 -17.75
N TYR A 259 -10.54 -0.82 -19.06
CA TYR A 259 -9.34 -0.20 -19.61
C TYR A 259 -9.70 0.95 -20.53
N PRO A 260 -9.08 2.13 -20.36
CA PRO A 260 -9.22 3.21 -21.32
C PRO A 260 -8.61 2.78 -22.67
N SER A 261 -9.22 3.23 -23.77
CA SER A 261 -8.63 3.06 -25.10
C SER A 261 -7.34 3.88 -25.22
N ALA A 262 -6.36 3.31 -25.91
CA ALA A 262 -5.18 4.02 -26.40
C ALA A 262 -5.55 5.23 -27.27
#